data_AF-A0A2V3JN70-F1
#
_entry.id   AF-A0A2V3JN70-F1
#
_cell.length_a   1.000
_cell.length_b   1.000
_cell.length_c   1.000
_cell.angle_alpha   90.00
_cell.angle_beta   90.00
_cell.angle_gamma   90.00
#
_symmetry.space_group_name_H-M   'P 1'
#
loop_
_entity.id
_entity.type
_entity.pdbx_description
1 polymer ?
#
loop_
_entity_poly.entity_id
_entity_poly.type
_entity_poly.pdbx_seq_one_letter_code
_entity_poly.pdbx_strand_id
1 'polypeptide(L)' 'MVMRTIEIKEIKYEVDKERRGNVISRLKELYRDQLDIFTEGDFVGVRGDLHNYKRRNRILWIMSGGKHGKDLPTG' A
#
# COMPACT_ATOMS: atom_id res chain seq x y z
N MET A 1 17.15 -23.57 10.47
CA MET A 1 16.62 -22.19 10.60
C MET A 1 15.46 -22.06 9.62
N VAL A 2 14.22 -22.17 10.10
CA VAL A 2 13.03 -22.16 9.24
C VAL A 2 12.67 -20.70 8.97
N MET A 3 13.04 -20.16 7.80
CA MET A 3 12.52 -18.88 7.33
C MET A 3 11.04 -19.07 6.99
N ARG A 4 10.14 -18.62 7.87
CA ARG A 4 8.73 -18.44 7.52
C ARG A 4 8.65 -17.21 6.64
N THR A 5 8.64 -17.38 5.32
CA THR A 5 8.29 -16.30 4.39
C THR A 5 6.81 -15.98 4.64
N ILE A 6 6.53 -14.93 5.41
CA ILE A 6 5.17 -14.43 5.58
C ILE A 6 4.77 -13.92 4.21
N GLU A 7 3.99 -14.71 3.46
CA GLU A 7 3.38 -14.26 2.21
C GLU A 7 2.35 -13.19 2.56
N ILE A 8 2.77 -11.94 2.55
CA ILE A 8 1.85 -10.80 2.66
C ILE A 8 1.11 -10.73 1.33
N LYS A 9 -0.09 -11.29 1.28
CA LYS A 9 -0.95 -11.25 0.09
C LYS A 9 -1.86 -10.02 0.06
N GLU A 10 -1.98 -9.32 1.18
CA GLU A 10 -2.89 -8.20 1.34
C GLU A 10 -2.38 -7.20 2.38
N ILE A 11 -2.65 -5.91 2.13
CA ILE A 11 -2.42 -4.80 3.05
C ILE A 11 -3.70 -3.97 3.10
N LYS A 12 -4.18 -3.69 4.32
CA LYS A 12 -5.26 -2.75 4.58
C LYS A 12 -4.74 -1.60 5.41
N TYR A 13 -5.19 -0.39 5.11
CA TYR A 13 -4.84 0.81 5.87
C TYR A 13 -6.07 1.70 6.00
N GLU A 14 -6.29 2.23 7.21
CA GLU A 14 -7.37 3.18 7.46
C GLU A 14 -7.01 4.52 6.82
N VAL A 15 -7.89 5.04 5.97
CA VAL A 15 -7.63 6.29 5.25
C VAL A 15 -8.80 7.24 5.45
N ASP A 16 -8.51 8.45 5.93
CA ASP A 16 -9.47 9.55 6.03
C ASP A 16 -10.28 9.72 4.75
N LYS A 17 -11.59 9.94 4.91
CA LYS A 17 -12.56 10.04 3.82
C LYS A 17 -12.16 11.07 2.76
N GLU A 18 -11.65 12.23 3.18
CA GLU A 18 -11.19 13.30 2.30
C GLU A 18 -9.99 12.90 1.43
N ARG A 19 -9.14 12.00 1.95
CA ARG A 19 -7.90 11.56 1.30
C ARG A 19 -8.09 10.28 0.49
N ARG A 20 -9.11 9.49 0.81
CA ARG A 20 -9.39 8.17 0.23
C ARG A 20 -9.42 8.21 -1.30
N GLY A 21 -10.10 9.21 -1.88
CA GLY A 21 -10.18 9.37 -3.34
C GLY A 21 -8.80 9.54 -4.00
N ASN A 22 -7.95 10.40 -3.42
CA ASN A 22 -6.60 10.63 -3.93
C ASN A 22 -5.70 9.39 -3.77
N VAL A 23 -5.78 8.72 -2.62
CA VAL A 23 -5.03 7.47 -2.36
C VAL A 23 -5.39 6.39 -3.39
N ILE A 24 -6.69 6.15 -3.61
CA ILE A 24 -7.14 5.14 -4.58
C ILE A 24 -6.72 5.51 -5.99
N SER A 25 -6.88 6.77 -6.38
CA SER A 25 -6.47 7.25 -7.71
C SER A 25 -4.98 6.98 -7.95
N ARG A 26 -4.14 7.32 -6.98
CA ARG A 26 -2.68 7.15 -7.06
C ARG A 26 -2.24 5.69 -7.03
N LEU A 27 -2.92 4.84 -6.25
CA LEU A 27 -2.67 3.39 -6.29
C LEU A 27 -3.06 2.80 -7.64
N LYS A 28 -4.20 3.20 -8.20
CA LYS A 28 -4.64 2.74 -9.52
C LYS A 28 -3.71 3.23 -10.63
N GLU A 29 -3.21 4.45 -10.55
CA GLU A 29 -2.24 4.96 -11.53
C GLU A 29 -0.94 4.13 -11.56
N LEU A 30 -0.45 3.71 -10.39
CA LEU A 30 0.83 3.00 -10.29
C LEU A 30 0.71 1.48 -10.49
N TYR A 31 -0.40 0.88 -10.06
CA TYR A 31 -0.49 -0.57 -9.88
C TYR A 31 -1.79 -1.20 -10.37
N ARG A 32 -2.66 -0.51 -11.11
CA ARG A 32 -3.94 -1.06 -11.60
C ARG A 32 -3.78 -2.41 -12.30
N ASP A 33 -2.72 -2.59 -13.08
CA ASP A 33 -2.50 -3.82 -13.85
C ASP A 33 -1.79 -4.94 -13.06
N GLN A 34 -1.32 -4.64 -11.84
CA GLN A 34 -0.47 -5.55 -11.05
C GLN A 34 -1.09 -5.94 -9.70
N LEU A 35 -1.94 -5.09 -9.14
CA LEU A 35 -2.51 -5.26 -7.80
C LEU A 35 -4.00 -4.98 -7.84
N ASP A 36 -4.74 -5.78 -7.07
CA ASP A 36 -6.14 -5.54 -6.81
C ASP A 36 -6.29 -4.47 -5.72
N ILE A 37 -7.00 -3.39 -6.03
CA ILE A 37 -7.16 -2.22 -5.15
C ILE A 37 -8.63 -2.12 -4.80
N PHE A 38 -8.95 -2.29 -3.51
CA PHE A 38 -10.32 -2.33 -3.02
C PHE A 38 -10.51 -1.40 -1.83
N THR A 39 -11.77 -1.15 -1.49
CA THR A 39 -12.16 -0.35 -0.33
C THR A 39 -13.11 -1.13 0.54
N GLU A 40 -12.90 -1.12 1.85
CA GLU A 40 -13.73 -1.81 2.83
C GLU A 40 -14.04 -0.85 3.98
N GLY A 41 -15.24 -0.27 3.98
CA GLY A 41 -15.59 0.77 4.95
C GLY A 41 -14.62 1.95 4.89
N ASP A 42 -13.92 2.20 6.00
CA ASP A 42 -12.91 3.25 6.11
C ASP A 42 -11.48 2.86 5.68
N PHE A 43 -11.31 1.62 5.26
CA PHE A 43 -10.03 1.07 4.84
C PHE A 43 -9.87 1.08 3.32
N VAL A 44 -8.66 1.36 2.88
CA VAL A 44 -8.20 1.05 1.52
C VAL A 44 -7.34 -0.20 1.61
N GLY A 45 -7.59 -1.15 0.73
CA GLY A 45 -6.89 -2.42 0.64
C GLY A 45 -6.15 -2.56 -0.67
N VAL A 46 -4.99 -3.23 -0.63
CA VAL A 46 -4.26 -3.69 -1.81
C VAL A 46 -3.97 -5.17 -1.64
N ARG A 47 -4.34 -5.98 -2.63
CA ARG A 47 -4.11 -7.43 -2.67
C ARG A 47 -3.34 -7.81 -3.94
N GLY A 48 -2.43 -8.77 -3.83
CA GLY A 48 -1.64 -9.25 -4.97
C GLY A 48 -0.22 -9.61 -4.60
N ASP A 49 0.70 -9.53 -5.57
CA ASP A 49 2.12 -9.80 -5.33
C ASP A 49 2.79 -8.63 -4.61
N LEU A 50 2.85 -8.73 -3.28
CA LEU A 50 3.46 -7.76 -2.38
C LEU A 50 4.78 -8.28 -1.77
N HIS A 51 5.40 -9.28 -2.41
CA HIS A 51 6.66 -9.87 -1.96
C HIS A 51 7.82 -8.85 -1.99
N ASN A 52 7.74 -7.87 -2.89
CA ASN A 52 8.72 -6.78 -2.98
C ASN A 52 8.54 -5.76 -1.85
N TYR A 53 9.51 -5.72 -0.92
CA TYR A 53 9.48 -4.81 0.23
C TYR A 53 9.45 -3.32 -0.14
N LYS A 54 10.12 -2.91 -1.23
CA LYS A 54 10.14 -1.51 -1.68
C LYS A 54 8.76 -1.09 -2.18
N ARG A 55 8.12 -1.97 -2.96
CA ARG A 55 6.74 -1.77 -3.44
C ARG A 55 5.78 -1.67 -2.27
N ARG A 56 5.85 -2.62 -1.34
CA ARG A 56 5.05 -2.62 -0.10
C ARG A 56 5.19 -1.31 0.67
N ASN A 57 6.43 -0.86 0.91
CA ASN A 57 6.68 0.36 1.66
C ASN A 57 6.11 1.60 0.95
N ARG A 58 6.21 1.64 -0.39
CA ARG A 58 5.61 2.73 -1.19
C ARG A 58 4.09 2.72 -1.13
N ILE A 59 3.44 1.56 -1.18
CA ILE A 59 1.99 1.43 -1.02
C ILE A 59 1.55 1.95 0.35
N LEU A 60 2.23 1.50 1.41
CA LEU A 60 1.99 1.98 2.78
C LEU A 60 2.20 3.49 2.91
N TRP A 61 3.24 4.04 2.28
CA TRP A 61 3.50 5.48 2.28
C TRP A 61 2.36 6.28 1.61
N ILE A 62 1.87 5.81 0.44
CA ILE A 62 0.76 6.43 -0.27
C ILE A 62 -0.51 6.40 0.59
N MET A 63 -0.84 5.24 1.15
CA MET A 63 -2.02 5.05 1.99
C MET A 63 -1.96 5.90 3.27
N SER A 64 -0.80 5.93 3.93
CA SER A 64 -0.57 6.72 5.13
C SER A 64 -0.53 8.24 4.86
N GLY A 65 -0.24 8.66 3.62
CA GLY A 65 -0.06 10.07 3.27
C GLY A 65 1.28 10.65 3.62
N GLY A 66 2.31 9.82 3.61
CA GLY A 66 3.65 10.22 4.06
C GLY A 66 3.79 10.38 5.57
N LYS A 67 2.79 9.98 6.38
CA LYS A 67 2.96 9.87 7.84
C LYS A 67 3.88 8.70 8.23
N HIS A 68 3.95 7.66 7.41
CA HIS A 68 4.96 6.60 7.52
C HIS A 68 6.23 6.99 6.77
N GLY A 69 7.12 7.74 7.43
CA GLY A 69 8.48 7.99 6.96
C GLY A 69 8.81 9.46 6.75
N LYS A 70 9.20 10.13 7.85
CA LYS A 70 10.37 11.01 7.76
C LYS A 70 11.51 10.14 7.20
N ASP A 71 12.14 10.62 6.13
CA ASP A 71 13.31 10.05 5.43
C ASP A 71 13.13 8.75 4.64
N LEU A 72 13.03 8.91 3.31
CA LEU A 72 13.79 8.08 2.38
C LEU A 72 14.60 9.02 1.48
N PRO A 73 15.90 9.27 1.77
CA PRO A 73 16.79 9.87 0.78
C PRO A 73 16.96 8.85 -0.35
N THR A 74 16.51 9.21 -1.54
CA THR A 74 16.95 8.58 -2.79
C THR A 74 18.42 8.96 -3.00
N GLY A 75 19.33 8.06 -2.62
CA GLY A 75 20.69 8.01 -3.13
C GLY A 75 20.76 7.34 -4.50
#